data_AF-A0A6E8W5F8-F1
#
_entry.id   AF-A0A6E8W5F8-F1
#
_cell.length_a   1.000
_cell.length_b   1.000
_cell.length_c   1.000
_cell.angle_alpha   90.00
_cell.angle_beta   90.00
_cell.angle_gamma   90.00
#
_symmetry.space_group_name_H-M   'P 1'
#
loop_
_entity.id
_entity.type
_entity.pdbx_description
1 polymer ?
#
loop_
_entity_poly.entity_id
_entity_poly.type
_entity_poly.pdbx_seq_one_letter_code
_entity_poly.pdbx_strand_id
1 'polypeptide(L)'
;MPKTKKQESSTDSDTSFEDRTPAKKPKSTEKAASTPGKDPNVFELDKNRKITVNEFKGKVYVGIREYYSKDGQDLPSKKGISLTVPQWKTLLEHADAINEQIKKF
;
A
#
# COMPACT_ATOMS: atom_id res chain seq x y z
N MET A 1 33.22 -22.94 52.47
CA MET A 1 33.76 -21.83 53.32
C MET A 1 32.89 -20.59 53.12
N PRO A 2 32.69 -19.72 54.13
CA PRO A 2 31.71 -18.63 54.06
C PRO A 2 32.31 -17.20 54.08
N LYS A 3 31.46 -16.20 53.74
CA LYS A 3 31.70 -14.72 53.83
C LYS A 3 32.75 -14.20 52.81
N THR A 4 32.82 -12.93 52.40
CA THR A 4 32.21 -11.63 52.79
C THR A 4 32.25 -10.69 51.53
N LYS A 5 31.75 -9.44 51.40
CA LYS A 5 31.12 -8.39 52.25
C LYS A 5 30.46 -7.30 51.36
N LYS A 6 29.38 -6.64 51.82
CA LYS A 6 28.93 -5.27 51.39
C LYS A 6 28.40 -5.13 49.93
N GLN A 7 27.66 -4.09 49.53
CA GLN A 7 27.17 -2.88 50.24
C GLN A 7 25.79 -2.44 49.73
N GLU A 8 24.95 -1.84 50.58
CA GLU A 8 23.72 -1.14 50.19
C GLU A 8 24.00 0.33 49.83
N SER A 9 23.24 0.88 48.87
CA SER A 9 23.01 2.32 48.73
C SER A 9 21.75 2.57 47.92
N SER A 10 20.77 3.24 48.53
CA SER A 10 19.50 3.63 47.90
C SER A 10 19.66 4.80 46.93
N THR A 11 19.09 4.67 45.73
CA THR A 11 18.65 5.81 44.91
C THR A 11 17.27 5.46 44.34
N ASP A 12 16.29 6.31 44.65
CA ASP A 12 14.95 6.24 44.06
C ASP A 12 14.99 6.83 42.64
N SER A 13 14.36 6.15 41.67
CA SER A 13 14.26 6.63 40.28
C SER A 13 13.16 5.88 39.54
N ASP A 14 11.92 6.36 39.67
CA ASP A 14 10.77 5.87 38.91
C ASP A 14 10.94 6.10 37.40
N THR A 15 11.23 5.01 36.69
CA THR A 15 10.88 4.86 35.27
C THR A 15 10.46 3.41 35.01
N SER A 16 9.23 3.04 35.40
CA SER A 16 8.66 1.75 35.01
C SER A 16 8.46 1.69 33.48
N PHE A 17 9.38 1.03 32.78
CA PHE A 17 9.31 0.85 31.32
C PHE A 17 8.03 0.09 30.94
N GLU A 18 7.26 0.63 29.99
CA GLU A 18 5.95 0.08 29.61
C GLU A 18 6.03 -1.39 29.17
N ASP A 19 5.20 -2.26 29.77
CA ASP A 19 4.90 -3.56 29.15
C ASP A 19 4.19 -3.31 27.81
N ARG A 20 4.94 -3.54 26.73
CA ARG A 20 4.44 -3.48 25.36
C ARG A 20 4.67 -4.79 24.64
N THR A 21 4.08 -5.86 25.19
CA THR A 21 3.77 -7.08 24.44
C THR A 21 3.10 -6.72 23.09
N PRO A 22 3.70 -7.05 21.91
CA PRO A 22 3.16 -6.66 20.61
C PRO A 22 1.94 -7.50 20.19
N ALA A 23 0.78 -7.24 20.82
CA ALA A 23 -0.49 -7.84 20.43
C ALA A 23 -0.82 -7.52 18.96
N LYS A 24 -0.92 -8.57 18.13
CA LYS A 24 -1.17 -8.47 16.69
C LYS A 24 -2.55 -7.87 16.41
N LYS A 25 -2.64 -6.55 16.25
CA LYS A 25 -3.86 -5.89 15.76
C LYS A 25 -4.18 -6.43 14.35
N PRO A 26 -5.38 -6.98 14.11
CA PRO A 26 -5.74 -7.48 12.79
C PRO A 26 -5.80 -6.32 11.80
N LYS A 27 -5.12 -6.48 10.66
CA LYS A 27 -5.18 -5.50 9.57
C LYS A 27 -6.54 -5.59 8.91
N SER A 28 -7.46 -4.69 9.28
CA SER A 28 -8.74 -4.50 8.61
C SER A 28 -8.49 -4.33 7.11
N THR A 29 -8.83 -5.38 6.36
CA THR A 29 -8.79 -5.36 4.91
C THR A 29 -10.18 -4.96 4.48
N GLU A 30 -10.42 -3.65 4.41
CA GLU A 30 -11.68 -3.08 3.94
C GLU A 30 -11.90 -3.47 2.48
N LYS A 31 -12.57 -4.60 2.32
CA LYS A 31 -12.88 -5.22 1.04
C LYS A 31 -14.07 -4.45 0.46
N ALA A 32 -13.80 -3.26 -0.07
CA ALA A 32 -14.77 -2.44 -0.78
C ALA A 32 -15.35 -3.22 -1.97
N ALA A 33 -16.47 -3.89 -1.72
CA ALA A 33 -17.21 -4.68 -2.68
C ALA A 33 -18.38 -3.84 -3.20
N SER A 34 -18.05 -2.84 -4.04
CA SER A 34 -19.02 -2.00 -4.72
C SER A 34 -19.70 -2.76 -5.86
N THR A 35 -20.98 -3.08 -5.68
CA THR A 35 -21.90 -3.57 -6.73
C THR A 35 -22.30 -2.41 -7.70
N PRO A 36 -23.09 -2.63 -8.78
CA PRO A 36 -22.79 -2.05 -10.09
C PRO A 36 -23.25 -0.59 -10.29
N GLY A 37 -22.58 0.35 -9.62
CA GLY A 37 -22.40 1.72 -10.09
C GLY A 37 -20.93 1.93 -10.44
N LYS A 38 -20.62 2.44 -11.65
CA LYS A 38 -19.23 2.57 -12.11
C LYS A 38 -18.46 3.54 -11.20
N ASP A 39 -17.51 3.00 -10.43
CA ASP A 39 -16.67 3.79 -9.52
C ASP A 39 -15.95 4.89 -10.32
N PRO A 40 -16.13 6.18 -10.00
CA PRO A 40 -15.58 7.28 -10.78
C PRO A 40 -14.05 7.32 -10.78
N ASN A 41 -13.40 6.56 -9.90
CA ASN A 41 -11.95 6.43 -9.80
C ASN A 41 -11.40 5.23 -10.60
N VAL A 42 -12.25 4.44 -11.25
CA VAL A 42 -11.89 3.19 -11.94
C VAL A 42 -12.16 3.30 -13.44
N PHE A 43 -11.09 3.24 -14.22
CA PHE A 43 -11.10 3.31 -15.68
C PHE A 43 -10.69 1.95 -16.26
N GLU A 44 -11.43 1.45 -17.24
CA GLU A 44 -11.14 0.17 -17.89
C GLU A 44 -10.09 0.39 -18.98
N LEU A 45 -9.08 -0.50 -19.04
CA LEU A 45 -7.97 -0.45 -20.00
C LEU A 45 -7.97 -1.67 -20.92
N ASP A 46 -8.36 -2.83 -20.38
CA ASP A 46 -8.60 -4.09 -21.12
C ASP A 46 -9.55 -4.97 -20.26
N LYS A 47 -10.07 -6.06 -20.82
CA LYS A 47 -10.97 -7.02 -20.17
C LYS A 47 -10.55 -7.45 -18.76
N ASN A 48 -9.25 -7.52 -18.47
CA ASN A 48 -8.72 -7.79 -17.13
C ASN A 48 -7.77 -6.71 -16.58
N ARG A 49 -7.72 -5.51 -17.17
CA ARG A 49 -6.83 -4.42 -16.72
C ARG A 49 -7.60 -3.14 -16.45
N LYS A 50 -7.33 -2.54 -15.29
CA LYS A 50 -7.99 -1.32 -14.83
C LYS A 50 -6.93 -0.31 -14.39
N ILE A 51 -7.17 0.96 -14.72
CA ILE A 51 -6.47 2.10 -14.14
C ILE A 51 -7.32 2.58 -12.97
N THR A 52 -6.72 2.78 -11.80
CA THR A 52 -7.41 3.25 -10.60
C THR A 52 -6.73 4.48 -10.02
N VAL A 53 -7.52 5.44 -9.54
CA VAL A 53 -7.01 6.54 -8.71
C VAL A 53 -7.33 6.22 -7.26
N ASN A 54 -6.34 6.17 -6.39
CA ASN A 54 -6.58 5.87 -4.97
C ASN A 54 -5.64 6.63 -4.04
N GLU A 55 -6.11 6.92 -2.83
CA GLU A 55 -5.27 7.48 -1.78
C GLU A 55 -4.73 6.37 -0.85
N PHE A 56 -3.48 6.50 -0.45
CA PHE A 56 -2.89 5.70 0.62
C PHE A 56 -1.98 6.57 1.49
N LYS A 57 -2.36 6.75 2.76
CA LYS A 57 -1.62 7.54 3.77
C LYS A 57 -1.36 9.01 3.34
N GLY A 58 -2.40 9.75 2.92
CA GLY A 58 -2.27 11.16 2.54
C GLY A 58 -1.57 11.37 1.19
N LYS A 59 -1.50 10.34 0.34
CA LYS A 59 -0.84 10.39 -0.97
C LYS A 59 -1.70 9.71 -2.03
N VAL A 60 -1.96 10.43 -3.12
CA VAL A 60 -2.69 9.92 -4.29
C VAL A 60 -1.75 9.15 -5.21
N TYR A 61 -2.23 8.01 -5.69
CA TYR A 61 -1.56 7.13 -6.64
C TYR A 61 -2.47 6.83 -7.84
N VAL A 62 -1.85 6.56 -8.99
CA VAL A 62 -2.51 6.03 -10.20
C VAL A 62 -2.04 4.59 -10.40
N GLY A 63 -2.90 3.63 -10.09
CA GLY A 63 -2.64 2.19 -10.19
C GLY A 63 -3.02 1.62 -11.55
N ILE A 64 -2.05 1.17 -12.34
CA ILE A 64 -2.30 0.43 -13.59
C ILE A 64 -2.09 -1.06 -13.30
N ARG A 65 -3.17 -1.84 -13.22
CA ARG A 65 -3.12 -3.21 -12.64
C ARG A 65 -3.97 -4.23 -13.39
N GLU A 66 -3.44 -5.44 -13.50
CA GLU A 66 -4.16 -6.63 -13.97
C GLU A 66 -4.94 -7.24 -12.79
N TYR A 67 -6.21 -7.55 -13.02
CA TYR A 67 -7.13 -8.17 -12.07
C TYR A 67 -7.41 -9.62 -12.49
N TYR A 68 -7.79 -10.45 -11.52
CA TYR A 68 -8.28 -11.81 -11.78
C TYR A 68 -9.59 -12.01 -11.03
N SER A 69 -10.57 -12.60 -11.70
CA SER A 69 -11.85 -12.93 -11.08
C SER A 69 -11.72 -14.22 -10.28
N LYS A 70 -12.11 -14.20 -9.01
CA LYS A 70 -12.17 -15.36 -8.12
C LYS A 70 -13.47 -15.30 -7.31
N ASP A 71 -14.18 -16.42 -7.21
CA ASP A 71 -15.43 -16.55 -6.44
C ASP A 71 -16.47 -15.47 -6.82
N GLY A 72 -16.51 -15.07 -8.10
CA GLY A 72 -17.37 -14.01 -8.62
C GLY A 72 -16.86 -12.56 -8.42
N GLN A 73 -15.74 -12.36 -7.71
CA GLN A 73 -15.17 -11.04 -7.44
C GLN A 73 -13.84 -10.80 -8.18
N ASP A 74 -13.70 -9.64 -8.81
CA ASP A 74 -12.40 -9.18 -9.33
C ASP A 74 -11.46 -8.78 -8.19
N LEU A 75 -10.26 -9.39 -8.17
CA LEU A 75 -9.21 -9.11 -7.20
C LEU A 75 -7.94 -8.61 -7.90
N PRO A 76 -7.24 -7.60 -7.35
CA PRO A 76 -6.00 -7.10 -7.94
C PRO A 76 -4.89 -8.16 -7.89
N SER A 77 -4.23 -8.41 -9.02
CA SER A 77 -3.07 -9.30 -9.09
C SER A 77 -1.77 -8.57 -8.71
N LYS A 78 -0.69 -9.35 -8.57
CA LYS A 78 0.67 -8.79 -8.38
C LYS A 78 1.15 -7.98 -9.60
N LYS A 79 0.69 -8.30 -10.82
CA LYS A 79 1.10 -7.61 -12.06
C LYS A 79 0.46 -6.22 -12.13
N GLY A 80 1.29 -5.18 -12.10
CA GLY A 80 0.86 -3.79 -12.20
C GLY A 80 1.70 -2.85 -11.37
N ILE A 81 1.65 -1.56 -11.70
CA ILE A 81 2.40 -0.49 -11.06
C ILE A 81 1.44 0.50 -10.38
N SER A 82 1.91 1.17 -9.33
CA SER A 82 1.21 2.30 -8.71
C SER A 82 2.11 3.52 -8.81
N LEU A 83 1.77 4.43 -9.73
CA LEU A 83 2.51 5.64 -10.02
C LEU A 83 2.12 6.73 -9.02
N THR A 84 3.09 7.52 -8.58
CA THR A 84 2.81 8.79 -7.88
C THR A 84 2.35 9.87 -8.87
N VAL A 85 1.67 10.91 -8.39
CA VAL A 85 1.20 12.02 -9.25
C VAL A 85 2.31 12.63 -10.14
N PRO A 86 3.56 12.86 -9.67
CA PRO A 86 4.65 13.31 -10.56
C PRO A 86 4.99 12.30 -11.66
N GLN A 87 5.10 11.01 -11.34
CA GLN A 87 5.39 9.95 -12.32
C GLN A 87 4.28 9.81 -13.37
N TRP A 88 3.02 10.03 -12.97
CA TRP A 88 1.89 10.07 -13.90
C TRP A 88 1.97 11.27 -14.87
N LYS A 89 2.38 12.46 -14.39
CA LYS A 89 2.61 13.62 -15.27
C LYS A 89 3.73 13.35 -16.28
N THR A 90 4.88 12.83 -15.84
CA THR A 90 6.00 12.50 -16.75
C THR A 90 5.65 11.39 -17.75
N LEU A 91 4.76 10.46 -17.41
CA LEU A 91 4.22 9.49 -18.37
C LEU A 91 3.39 10.17 -19.47
N LEU A 92 2.58 11.18 -19.13
CA LEU A 92 1.80 11.96 -20.09
C LEU A 92 2.68 12.91 -20.93
N GLU A 93 3.70 13.53 -20.32
CA GLU A 93 4.70 14.38 -21.01
C GLU A 93 5.49 13.61 -22.09
N HIS A 94 5.64 12.29 -21.93
CA HIS A 94 6.26 11.41 -22.93
C HIS A 94 5.28 10.68 -23.86
N ALA A 95 3.96 10.87 -23.70
CA ALA A 95 2.96 10.09 -24.43
C ALA A 95 3.11 10.20 -25.96
N ASP A 96 3.30 11.41 -26.50
CA ASP A 96 3.44 11.61 -27.94
C ASP A 96 4.75 11.01 -28.50
N ALA A 97 5.86 11.11 -27.76
CA ALA A 97 7.12 10.48 -28.14
C ALA A 97 7.01 8.94 -28.12
N ILE A 98 6.24 8.38 -27.18
CA ILE A 98 5.91 6.95 -27.14
C ILE A 98 5.01 6.57 -28.32
N ASN A 99 3.99 7.38 -28.65
CA ASN A 99 3.09 7.16 -29.78
C ASN A 99 3.85 7.14 -31.12
N GLU A 100 4.77 8.08 -31.37
CA GLU A 100 5.63 8.07 -32.57
C GLU A 100 6.63 6.90 -32.59
N GLN A 101 7.02 6.37 -31.43
CA GLN A 101 7.88 5.18 -31.36
C GLN A 101 7.10 3.88 -31.59
N ILE A 102 5.82 3.81 -31.19
CA ILE A 102 4.94 2.66 -31.44
C ILE A 102 4.72 2.44 -32.94
N LYS A 103 4.56 3.51 -33.73
CA LYS A 103 4.38 3.46 -35.21
C LYS A 103 5.56 2.84 -36.00
N LYS A 104 6.65 2.46 -35.33
CA LYS A 104 7.86 1.88 -35.94
C LYS A 104 7.96 0.36 -35.78
N PHE A 105 6.91 -0.26 -35.24
CA PHE A 105 6.73 -1.70 -35.02
C PHE A 105 5.42 -2.18 -35.66
#